data_AF-A0A645IWQ6-F1
#
_entry.id   AF-A0A645IWQ6-F1
#
_cell.length_a   1.000
_cell.length_b   1.000
_cell.length_c   1.000
_cell.angle_alpha   90.00
_cell.angle_beta   90.00
_cell.angle_gamma   90.00
#
_symmetry.space_group_name_H-M   'P 1'
#
loop_
_entity.id
_entity.type
_entity.pdbx_description
1 polymer ?
#
loop_
_entity_poly.entity_id
_entity_poly.type
_entity_poly.pdbx_seq_one_letter_code
_entity_poly.pdbx_strand_id
1 'polypeptide(L)' 'MNEADQPLMTVSIKADEETRMQYITDVKQALRQAYALKISYSARQGGN' A
#
# COMPACT_ATOMS: atom_id res chain seq x y z
N MET A 1 -4.75 -14.59 14.71
CA MET A 1 -3.86 -13.42 14.55
C MET A 1 -3.79 -12.71 15.88
N ASN A 2 -2.60 -12.58 16.45
CA ASN A 2 -2.39 -11.88 17.71
C ASN A 2 -2.47 -10.37 17.43
N GLU A 3 -3.16 -9.59 18.27
CA GLU A 3 -3.31 -8.14 18.10
C GLU A 3 -1.95 -7.41 18.12
N ALA A 4 -0.96 -8.01 18.79
CA ALA A 4 0.42 -7.51 18.83
C ALA A 4 1.14 -7.51 17.46
N ASP A 5 0.70 -8.34 16.51
CA ASP A 5 1.34 -8.44 15.19
C ASP A 5 0.78 -7.41 14.20
N GLN A 6 -0.39 -6.84 14.47
CA GLN A 6 -1.05 -5.83 13.62
C GLN A 6 -0.16 -4.61 13.29
N PRO A 7 0.52 -3.95 14.26
CA PRO A 7 1.40 -2.82 13.96
C PRO A 7 2.72 -3.20 13.31
N LEU A 8 3.08 -4.49 13.33
CA LEU A 8 4.29 -5.01 12.70
C LEU A 8 4.05 -5.37 11.23
N MET A 9 2.80 -5.51 10.79
CA MET A 9 2.47 -5.77 9.40
C MET A 9 2.89 -4.59 8.53
N THR A 10 3.85 -4.87 7.66
CA THR A 10 4.34 -3.93 6.66
C THR A 10 3.82 -4.34 5.30
N VAL A 11 3.08 -3.46 4.63
CA VAL A 11 2.52 -3.71 3.30
C VAL A 11 3.24 -2.83 2.29
N SER A 12 3.83 -3.47 1.28
CA SER A 12 4.53 -2.79 0.19
C SER A 12 3.70 -2.89 -1.09
N ILE A 13 3.23 -1.74 -1.58
CA ILE A 13 2.49 -1.65 -2.84
C ILE A 13 3.47 -1.26 -3.94
N LYS A 14 3.67 -2.17 -4.90
CA LYS A 14 4.41 -1.92 -6.14
C LYS A 14 3.40 -1.75 -7.26
N ALA A 15 3.35 -0.56 -7.84
CA ALA A 15 2.46 -0.24 -8.93
C ALA A 15 3.26 0.11 -10.18
N ASP A 16 2.68 -0.23 -11.33
CA ASP A 16 3.19 0.14 -12.65
C ASP A 16 2.88 1.61 -12.94
N GLU A 17 3.65 2.25 -13.83
CA GLU A 17 3.49 3.66 -14.19
C GLU A 17 2.12 3.95 -14.82
N GLU A 18 1.62 3.02 -15.64
CA GLU A 18 0.31 3.16 -16.29
C GLU A 18 -0.85 2.94 -15.30
N THR A 19 -0.55 2.55 -14.06
CA THR A 19 -1.58 2.31 -13.05
C THR A 19 -2.24 3.62 -12.66
N ARG A 20 -3.54 3.73 -12.94
CA ARG A 20 -4.33 4.89 -12.55
C ARG A 20 -4.25 5.09 -11.04
N MET A 21 -3.89 6.30 -10.62
CA MET A 21 -3.77 6.69 -9.20
C MET A 21 -5.05 6.44 -8.38
N GLN A 22 -6.22 6.39 -9.04
CA GLN A 22 -7.49 6.06 -8.40
C GLN A 22 -7.44 4.68 -7.74
N TYR A 23 -6.95 3.65 -8.44
CA TYR A 23 -6.87 2.30 -7.88
C TYR A 23 -5.90 2.21 -6.70
N ILE A 24 -4.77 2.92 -6.77
CA ILE A 24 -3.81 3.01 -5.65
C ILE A 24 -4.42 3.70 -4.43
N THR A 25 -5.26 4.70 -4.66
CA THR A 25 -5.94 5.44 -3.59
C THR A 25 -6.97 4.55 -2.90
N ASP A 26 -7.76 3.80 -3.67
CA ASP A 26 -8.76 2.87 -3.14
C ASP A 26 -8.10 1.75 -2.32
N VAL A 27 -6.99 1.17 -2.83
CA VAL A 27 -6.22 0.14 -2.11
C VAL A 27 -5.63 0.69 -0.82
N LYS A 28 -5.08 1.91 -0.82
CA LYS A 28 -4.58 2.56 0.41
C LYS A 28 -5.69 2.80 1.43
N GLN A 29 -6.88 3.20 0.99
CA GLN A 29 -8.01 3.41 1.89
C GLN A 29 -8.50 2.10 2.52
N ALA A 30 -8.62 1.03 1.73
CA ALA A 30 -8.98 -0.30 2.22
C ALA A 30 -7.95 -0.86 3.20
N LEU A 31 -6.65 -0.70 2.92
CA LEU A 31 -5.58 -1.14 3.82
C LEU A 31 -5.54 -0.34 5.13
N ARG A 32 -5.88 0.96 5.08
CA ARG A 32 -6.03 1.77 6.29
C ARG A 32 -7.22 1.33 7.14
N GLN A 33 -8.34 0.94 6.52
CA GLN A 33 -9.49 0.35 7.23
C GLN A 33 -9.15 -1.02 7.84
N ALA A 34 -8.26 -1.78 7.20
CA ALA A 34 -7.75 -3.06 7.69
C ALA A 34 -6.63 -2.94 8.75
N TYR A 35 -6.41 -1.74 9.32
CA TYR A 35 -5.38 -1.48 10.34
C TYR A 35 -3.93 -1.77 9.90
N ALA A 36 -3.63 -1.72 8.59
CA ALA A 36 -2.25 -1.81 8.10
C ALA A 36 -1.52 -0.47 8.39
N LEU A 37 -0.81 -0.41 9.51
CA LEU A 37 -0.22 0.84 10.03
C LEU A 37 1.03 1.30 9.26
N LYS A 38 1.66 0.44 8.45
CA LYS A 38 2.86 0.75 7.67
C LYS A 38 2.68 0.38 6.20
N ILE A 39 2.19 1.34 5.40
CA ILE A 39 2.06 1.19 3.95
C ILE A 39 3.21 1.94 3.27
N SER A 40 4.07 1.20 2.58
CA SER A 40 5.08 1.78 1.68
C SER A 40 4.55 1.71 0.25
N TYR A 41 4.59 2.83 -0.47
CA TYR A 41 4.18 2.92 -1.86
C TYR A 41 5.38 3.29 -2.72
N SER A 42 5.72 2.44 -3.67
CA SER A 42 6.68 2.74 -4.72
C SER A 42 5.96 2.62 -6.07
N ALA A 43 5.65 3.76 -6.69
CA ALA A 43 5.44 3.80 -8.13
C ALA A 43 6.82 3.85 -8.78
N ARG A 44 7.12 2.89 -9.65
CA ARG A 44 8.32 2.97 -10.47
C ARG A 44 8.02 4.03 -11.54
N GLN A 45 8.55 5.24 -11.35
CA GLN A 45 8.62 6.22 -12.43
C GLN A 45 9.43 5.55 -13.55
N GLY A 46 8.82 5.31 -14.71
CA GLY A 46 9.53 4.85 -15.87
C GLY A 46 10.76 5.71 -16.07
N GLY A 47 11.92 5.06 -16.13
CA GLY A 47 13.16 5.75 -16.40
C GLY A 47 13.07 6.42 -17.77
N ASN A 48 13.44 7.70 -17.80
CA ASN A 48 14.07 8.27 -19.00
C ASN A 48 15.51 7.79 -19.07
#